data_AF-A0A3G9GAU5-F1
#
_entry.id   AF-A0A3G9GAU5-F1
#
_cell.length_a   1.000
_cell.length_b   1.000
_cell.length_c   1.000
_cell.angle_alpha   90.00
_cell.angle_beta   90.00
_cell.angle_gamma   90.00
#
_symmetry.space_group_name_H-M   'P 1'
#
loop_
_entity.id
_entity.type
_entity.pdbx_description
1 polymer ?
#
loop_
_entity_poly.entity_id
_entity_poly.type
_entity_poly.pdbx_seq_one_letter_code
_entity_poly.pdbx_strand_id
1 'polypeptide(L)' 'MPVFKEPNDDLKAPIFVLQPGEKCIPLDHAVAKVYAYTQVRCGEREGWVADDDFLKQPPH' A
#
# COMPACT_ATOMS: atom_id res chain seq x y z
N MET A 1 -1.41 -7.93 1.02
CA MET A 1 -0.65 -6.67 1.04
C MET A 1 -1.25 -5.76 2.10
N PRO A 2 -0.48 -5.29 3.10
CA PRO A 2 -1.01 -4.46 4.17
C PRO A 2 -1.40 -3.07 3.64
N VAL A 3 -2.54 -2.56 4.10
CA VAL A 3 -3.01 -1.20 3.81
C VAL A 3 -2.96 -0.39 5.09
N PHE A 4 -2.39 0.79 5.01
CA PHE A 4 -2.19 1.71 6.12
C PHE A 4 -3.10 2.93 6.00
N LYS A 5 -3.35 3.59 7.13
CA LYS A 5 -4.18 4.80 7.16
C LYS A 5 -3.47 5.98 6.49
N GLU A 6 -2.16 6.07 6.64
CA GLU A 6 -1.32 7.18 6.19
C GLU A 6 -0.02 6.63 5.57
N PRO A 7 0.64 7.40 4.68
CA PRO A 7 1.98 7.04 4.21
C PRO A 7 2.96 7.06 5.39
N ASN A 8 3.84 6.05 5.48
CA ASN A 8 4.79 5.84 6.59
C ASN A 8 4.16 5.45 7.95
N ASP A 9 2.95 4.88 7.92
CA ASP A 9 2.35 4.21 9.08
C ASP A 9 2.66 2.69 9.12
N ASP A 10 3.71 2.24 8.43
CA ASP A 10 4.16 0.84 8.35
C ASP A 10 4.59 0.24 9.70
N LEU A 11 4.94 1.09 10.66
CA LEU A 11 5.22 0.68 12.05
C LEU A 11 3.95 0.52 12.90
N LYS A 12 2.79 0.95 12.39
CA LYS A 12 1.49 0.75 13.04
C LYS A 12 0.75 -0.44 12.43
N ALA A 13 -0.28 -0.91 13.14
CA ALA A 13 -1.13 -1.98 12.64
C ALA A 13 -1.84 -1.54 11.34
N PRO A 14 -1.85 -2.39 10.30
CA PRO A 14 -2.58 -2.09 9.07
C PRO A 14 -4.08 -1.99 9.35
N ILE A 15 -4.75 -1.07 8.65
CA ILE A 15 -6.21 -0.90 8.76
C ILE A 15 -6.97 -2.07 8.11
N PHE A 16 -6.38 -2.70 7.08
CA PHE A 16 -6.81 -3.96 6.51
C PHE A 16 -5.70 -4.56 5.65
N VAL A 17 -5.91 -5.78 5.16
CA VAL A 17 -4.99 -6.47 4.26
C VAL A 17 -5.70 -6.73 2.94
N LEU A 18 -5.12 -6.27 1.83
CA LEU A 18 -5.56 -6.65 0.50
C LEU A 18 -5.31 -8.12 0.25
N GLN A 19 -6.35 -8.79 -0.23
CA GLN A 19 -6.25 -10.17 -0.68
C GLN A 19 -5.74 -10.24 -2.12
N PRO A 20 -5.02 -11.32 -2.48
CA PRO A 20 -4.60 -11.55 -3.85
C PRO A 20 -5.83 -11.66 -4.76
N GLY A 21 -5.80 -10.93 -5.89
CA GLY A 21 -6.92 -10.86 -6.85
C GLY A 21 -7.98 -9.80 -6.52
N GLU A 22 -7.84 -9.10 -5.38
CA GLU A 22 -8.71 -7.97 -5.06
C GLU A 22 -8.45 -6.81 -6.04
N LYS A 23 -9.53 -6.27 -6.62
CA LYS A 23 -9.44 -5.17 -7.59
C LYS A 23 -9.45 -3.84 -6.85
N CYS A 24 -8.35 -3.11 -6.97
CA CYS A 24 -8.18 -1.80 -6.38
C CYS A 24 -7.83 -0.77 -7.45
N ILE A 25 -8.26 0.47 -7.24
CA ILE A 25 -7.97 1.60 -8.12
C ILE A 25 -6.91 2.46 -7.43
N PRO A 26 -5.76 2.74 -8.07
CA PRO A 26 -4.79 3.70 -7.56
C PRO A 26 -5.40 5.11 -7.63
N LEU A 27 -5.27 5.87 -6.55
CA LEU A 27 -5.81 7.23 -6.43
C LEU A 27 -4.69 8.27 -6.42
N ASP A 28 -3.70 8.06 -5.56
CA ASP A 28 -2.68 9.06 -5.26
C ASP A 28 -1.34 8.40 -4.94
N HIS A 29 -0.27 9.18 -4.99
CA HIS A 29 1.09 8.69 -4.72
C HIS A 29 1.79 9.62 -3.73
N ALA A 30 2.41 9.03 -2.72
CA ALA A 30 3.15 9.76 -1.69
C ALA A 30 4.49 9.07 -1.44
N VAL A 31 5.54 9.87 -1.24
CA VAL A 31 6.83 9.38 -0.79
C VAL A 31 7.00 9.81 0.66
N ALA A 32 7.26 8.86 1.54
CA ALA A 32 7.47 9.13 2.95
C ALA A 32 8.71 8.41 3.46
N LYS A 33 9.60 9.18 4.11
CA LYS A 33 10.97 8.79 4.45
C LYS A 33 11.75 8.33 3.22
N VAL A 34 11.86 7.02 3.03
CA VAL A 34 12.61 6.36 1.95
C VAL A 34 11.74 5.46 1.10
N TYR A 35 10.45 5.36 1.40
CA TYR A 35 9.52 4.45 0.73
C TYR A 35 8.47 5.24 -0.06
N ALA A 36 8.13 4.71 -1.23
CA ALA A 36 6.96 5.15 -1.98
C ALA A 36 5.72 4.41 -1.47
N TYR A 37 4.59 5.11 -1.43
CA TYR A 37 3.29 4.59 -1.09
C TYR A 37 2.29 5.01 -2.16
N THR A 38 1.39 4.09 -2.50
CA THR A 38 0.30 4.34 -3.42
C THR A 38 -1.02 4.24 -2.64
N GLN A 39 -1.84 5.28 -2.71
CA GLN A 39 -3.19 5.24 -2.17
C GLN A 39 -4.05 4.42 -3.11
N VAL A 40 -4.76 3.45 -2.55
CA VAL A 40 -5.64 2.54 -3.29
C VAL A 40 -7.03 2.55 -2.70
N ARG A 41 -8.04 2.52 -3.56
CA ARG A 41 -9.44 2.28 -3.20
C ARG A 41 -9.89 0.92 -3.72
N CYS A 42 -10.31 0.06 -2.80
CA CYS A 42 -10.75 -1.31 -3.04
C CYS A 42 -12.21 -1.44 -2.59
N GLY A 43 -13.13 -1.17 -3.50
CA GLY A 43 -14.56 -1.04 -3.18
C GLY A 43 -14.81 0.18 -2.28
N GLU A 44 -15.35 -0.05 -1.08
CA GLU A 44 -15.62 0.99 -0.08
C GLU A 44 -14.43 1.26 0.86
N ARG A 45 -13.34 0.48 0.74
CA ARG A 45 -12.14 0.62 1.57
C ARG A 45 -11.08 1.42 0.84
N GLU A 46 -10.36 2.25 1.57
CA GLU A 46 -9.30 3.09 1.04
C GLU A 46 -8.12 3.15 2.01
N GLY A 47 -6.91 3.25 1.47
CA GLY A 47 -5.71 3.51 2.26
C GLY A 47 -4.44 3.38 1.44
N TRP A 48 -3.31 3.35 2.12
CA TRP A 48 -1.98 3.41 1.51
C TRP A 48 -1.29 2.05 1.53
N VAL A 49 -0.79 1.61 0.38
CA VAL A 49 0.09 0.44 0.27
C VAL A 49 1.52 0.89 -0.01
N ALA A 50 2.50 0.23 0.59
CA ALA A 50 3.90 0.49 0.28
C ALA A 50 4.25 -0.11 -1.09
N ASP A 51 4.87 0.70 -1.96
CA ASP A 51 5.34 0.28 -3.29
C ASP A 51 6.56 -0.66 -3.18
N ASP A 52 7.30 -0.61 -2.07
CA ASP A 52 8.49 -1.42 -1.83
C ASP A 52 8.19 -2.94 -1.71
N ASP A 53 6.95 -3.31 -1.35
CA ASP A 53 6.46 -4.70 -1.43
C ASP A 53 6.22 -5.15 -2.89
N PHE A 54 6.00 -4.22 -3.80
CA PHE A 54 5.86 -4.48 -5.24
C PHE A 54 7.23 -4.62 -5.94
N LEU A 55 8.27 -3.95 -5.42
CA LEU A 55 9.62 -3.90 -6.01
C LEU A 55 10.62 -4.92 -5.46
N LYS A 56 10.29 -5.65 -4.37
CA LYS A 56 11.16 -6.69 -3.81
C LYS A 56 10.93 -8.08 -4.42
N GLN A 57 10.71 -8.17 -5.73
CA GLN A 57 11.16 -9.39 -6.41
C GLN A 57 12.70 -9.30 -6.52
N PRO A 58 13.46 -10.23 -5.91
CA PRO A 58 14.90 -10.20 -6.07
C PRO A 58 15.23 -10.33 -7.56
N PRO A 59 16.17 -9.53 -8.10
CA PRO A 59 16.70 -9.79 -9.44
C PRO A 59 17.34 -11.18 -9.42
N HIS A 60 16.86 -12.05 -10.32
CA HIS A 60 17.45 -13.35 -10.60
C HIS A 60 18.77 -13.19 -11.34
#